data_AF-A0A2V9JUK1-F1
#
_entry.id   AF-A0A2V9JUK1-F1
#
_cell.length_a   1.000
_cell.length_b   1.000
_cell.length_c   1.000
_cell.angle_alpha   90.00
_cell.angle_beta   90.00
_cell.angle_gamma   90.00
#
_symmetry.space_group_name_H-M   'P 1'
#
loop_
_entity.id
_entity.type
_entity.pdbx_description
1 polymer ?
#
loop_
_entity_poly.entity_id
_entity_poly.type
_entity_poly.pdbx_seq_one_letter_code
_entity_poly.pdbx_strand_id
1 'polypeptide(L)'
;MSKRSKAGPNHGRAGNSGALTIVAAEETPRPVYSDVSELPADLQRLVERMLVEGATFEDAVDAVNERGREAITLQAVENFFRSNLPVQQQRIGRLIETAKALRKALGSPRSGMADLADALIMTGLMRVSRRGANFDLPHAMRARTERETLHLKQQLLRLKARRAVQEGTIIRARTDLERAKLKLLKGRIIELYRFLDTGRNRNEVNGETYQRIREIYGIAKEPIVPFEEKSVAPAAQGS
;
A
#
# COMPACT_ATOMS: atom_id res chain seq x y z
N MET A 1 15.42 -16.59 53.17
CA MET A 1 16.49 -17.35 53.87
C MET A 1 17.27 -18.15 52.84
N SER A 2 18.57 -18.30 53.09
CA SER A 2 19.57 -19.18 52.42
C SER A 2 19.83 -18.99 50.92
N LYS A 3 20.93 -18.37 50.50
CA LYS A 3 22.38 -18.70 50.63
C LYS A 3 22.83 -19.84 49.71
N ARG A 4 23.80 -19.47 48.84
CA ARG A 4 25.10 -20.15 48.55
C ARG A 4 25.02 -21.59 48.00
N SER A 5 25.68 -22.01 46.93
CA SER A 5 27.01 -21.73 46.33
C SER A 5 27.64 -23.10 46.02
N LYS A 6 28.57 -23.13 45.07
CA LYS A 6 29.68 -24.11 44.82
C LYS A 6 29.47 -25.05 43.64
N ALA A 7 30.50 -25.50 42.92
CA ALA A 7 31.81 -24.98 42.53
C ALA A 7 32.50 -26.14 41.77
N GLY A 8 32.89 -25.92 40.50
CA GLY A 8 33.98 -26.59 39.73
C GLY A 8 34.10 -28.13 39.71
N PRO A 9 35.16 -28.70 39.10
CA PRO A 9 36.28 -28.07 38.35
C PRO A 9 36.75 -28.78 37.05
N ASN A 10 37.61 -28.07 36.28
CA ASN A 10 38.81 -28.52 35.50
C ASN A 10 38.70 -29.62 34.40
N HIS A 11 39.45 -29.67 33.29
CA HIS A 11 40.70 -29.09 32.73
C HIS A 11 40.48 -28.99 31.19
N GLY A 12 41.05 -28.13 30.35
CA GLY A 12 42.40 -27.57 30.26
C GLY A 12 42.97 -27.92 28.88
N ARG A 13 43.32 -26.94 28.04
CA ARG A 13 44.49 -27.04 27.13
C ARG A 13 44.90 -25.68 26.60
N ALA A 14 46.16 -25.36 26.87
CA ALA A 14 46.88 -24.19 26.44
C ALA A 14 47.16 -24.20 24.92
N GLY A 15 47.23 -23.00 24.35
CA GLY A 15 47.76 -22.74 23.02
C GLY A 15 48.19 -21.28 22.93
N ASN A 16 49.45 -21.02 23.30
CA ASN A 16 50.16 -19.76 23.12
C ASN A 16 49.99 -19.22 21.68
N SER A 17 49.57 -17.97 21.55
CA SER A 17 50.05 -17.10 20.45
C SER A 17 49.73 -15.64 20.74
N GLY A 18 50.78 -14.81 20.73
CA GLY A 18 50.68 -13.37 20.52
C GLY A 18 50.14 -12.56 21.69
N ALA A 19 51.03 -12.18 22.62
CA ALA A 19 50.86 -10.94 23.36
C ALA A 19 50.90 -9.76 22.37
N LEU A 20 49.76 -9.45 21.76
CA LEU A 20 49.47 -8.11 21.26
C LEU A 20 48.97 -7.33 22.46
N THR A 21 49.89 -6.65 23.13
CA THR A 21 49.58 -5.53 24.02
C THR A 21 48.83 -4.52 23.17
N ILE A 22 47.49 -4.62 23.15
CA ILE A 22 46.64 -3.52 22.73
C ILE A 22 46.90 -2.46 23.80
N VAL A 23 47.85 -1.57 23.51
CA VAL A 23 47.94 -0.29 24.19
C VAL A 23 46.62 0.39 23.81
N ALA A 24 45.62 0.18 24.67
CA ALA A 24 44.43 1.01 24.68
C ALA A 24 44.98 2.42 24.91
N ALA A 25 45.16 3.15 23.81
CA ALA A 25 45.36 4.59 23.87
C ALA A 25 44.21 5.09 24.73
N GLU A 26 44.53 5.67 25.88
CA GLU A 26 43.57 6.37 26.70
C GLU A 26 42.91 7.41 25.79
N GLU A 27 41.71 7.08 25.27
CA GLU A 27 40.87 8.01 24.56
C GLU A 27 40.43 9.04 25.59
N THR A 28 41.26 10.06 25.78
CA THR A 28 40.84 11.30 26.43
C THR A 28 39.52 11.72 25.78
N PRO A 29 38.44 11.94 26.56
CA PRO A 29 37.14 12.27 25.99
C PRO A 29 37.30 13.51 25.11
N ARG A 30 36.98 13.36 23.82
CA ARG A 30 37.04 14.47 22.87
C ARG A 30 36.07 15.55 23.33
N PRO A 31 36.50 16.81 23.51
CA PRO A 31 35.57 17.88 23.83
C PRO A 31 34.60 18.05 22.64
N VAL A 32 33.30 17.99 22.95
CA VAL A 32 32.23 18.19 21.98
C VAL A 32 31.72 19.61 22.11
N TYR A 33 31.86 20.40 21.05
CA TYR A 33 31.44 21.79 21.02
C TYR A 33 30.02 21.93 20.47
N SER A 34 29.24 22.78 21.14
CA SER A 34 27.85 23.09 20.79
C SER A 34 27.70 24.34 19.93
N ASP A 35 28.79 25.12 19.81
CA ASP A 35 28.90 26.30 18.95
C ASP A 35 30.22 26.23 18.15
N VAL A 36 30.17 26.64 16.88
CA VAL A 36 31.37 26.79 16.03
C VAL A 36 32.31 27.84 16.61
N SER A 37 31.77 28.89 17.25
CA SER A 37 32.53 30.01 17.82
C SER A 37 33.48 29.61 18.96
N GLU A 38 33.28 28.43 19.54
CA GLU A 38 34.10 27.87 20.62
C GLU A 38 35.28 27.03 20.09
N LEU A 39 35.29 26.72 18.79
CA LEU A 39 36.39 25.97 18.16
C LEU A 39 37.67 26.84 18.03
N PRO A 40 38.85 26.23 17.91
CA PRO A 40 40.07 26.90 17.48
C PRO A 40 39.87 27.66 16.17
N ALA A 41 40.48 28.85 16.06
CA ALA A 41 40.30 29.75 14.92
C ALA A 41 40.60 29.09 13.56
N ASP A 42 41.50 28.11 13.51
CA ASP A 42 41.83 27.38 12.29
C ASP A 42 40.68 26.46 11.84
N LEU A 43 39.99 25.80 12.78
CA LEU A 43 38.82 24.95 12.51
C LEU A 43 37.58 25.79 12.19
N GLN A 44 37.42 26.95 12.83
CA GLN A 44 36.36 27.90 12.48
C GLN A 44 36.47 28.35 11.02
N ARG A 45 37.67 28.79 10.60
CA ARG A 45 37.95 29.19 9.21
C ARG A 45 37.75 28.05 8.22
N LEU A 46 38.03 26.80 8.63
CA LEU A 46 37.77 25.63 7.80
C LEU A 46 36.27 25.45 7.57
N VAL A 47 35.46 25.50 8.63
CA VAL A 47 34.00 25.41 8.56
C VAL A 47 33.44 26.52 7.68
N GLU A 48 33.83 27.77 7.92
CA GLU A 48 33.43 28.92 7.10
C GLU A 48 33.75 28.70 5.63
N ARG A 49 35.00 28.30 5.31
CA ARG A 49 35.43 28.06 3.94
C ARG A 49 34.61 26.96 3.28
N MET A 50 34.41 25.83 3.95
CA MET A 50 33.63 24.71 3.41
C MET A 50 32.18 25.11 3.16
N LEU A 51 31.56 25.84 4.08
CA LEU A 51 30.19 26.32 3.91
C LEU A 51 30.06 27.31 2.74
N VAL A 52 31.05 28.18 2.54
CA VAL A 52 31.10 29.12 1.41
C VAL A 52 31.37 28.40 0.08
N GLU A 53 32.17 27.34 0.08
CA GLU A 53 32.42 26.46 -1.08
C GLU A 53 31.20 25.63 -1.48
N GLY A 54 30.18 25.57 -0.63
CA GLY A 54 28.94 24.86 -0.91
C GLY A 54 28.89 23.44 -0.36
N ALA A 55 29.83 23.07 0.53
CA ALA A 55 29.75 21.80 1.25
C ALA A 55 28.47 21.71 2.08
N THR A 56 28.02 20.47 2.36
CA THR A 56 26.89 20.27 3.27
C THR A 56 27.32 20.49 4.71
N PHE A 57 26.36 20.72 5.60
CA PHE A 57 26.63 20.82 7.04
C PHE A 57 27.29 19.54 7.58
N GLU A 58 26.86 18.39 7.11
CA GLU A 58 27.41 17.09 7.48
C GLU A 58 28.87 16.94 7.00
N ASP A 59 29.19 17.37 5.78
CA ASP A 59 30.58 17.34 5.28
C ASP A 59 31.50 18.23 6.12
N ALA A 60 31.01 19.41 6.54
CA ALA A 60 31.77 20.31 7.40
C ALA A 60 32.00 19.71 8.79
N VAL A 61 31.00 19.02 9.35
CA VAL A 61 31.15 18.30 10.62
C VAL A 61 32.16 17.16 10.49
N ASP A 62 32.04 16.33 9.45
CA ASP A 62 32.94 15.21 9.20
C ASP A 62 34.38 15.70 9.05
N ALA A 63 34.61 16.76 8.27
CA ALA A 63 35.95 17.32 8.06
C ALA A 63 36.58 17.90 9.34
N VAL A 64 35.79 18.49 10.25
CA VAL A 64 36.27 18.97 11.55
C VAL A 64 36.58 17.79 12.47
N ASN A 65 35.69 16.81 12.53
CA ASN A 65 35.82 15.64 13.40
C ASN A 65 36.98 14.70 12.98
N GLU A 66 37.32 14.68 11.70
CA GLU A 66 38.45 13.92 11.15
C GLU A 66 39.80 14.63 11.36
N ARG A 67 39.84 15.97 11.29
CA ARG A 67 41.08 16.75 11.43
C ARG A 67 41.39 17.15 12.87
N GLY A 68 40.37 17.24 13.72
CA GLY A 68 40.47 17.72 15.10
C GLY A 68 40.62 16.60 16.12
N ARG A 69 41.21 16.94 17.26
CA ARG A 69 40.98 16.20 18.53
C ARG A 69 39.61 16.53 19.14
N GLU A 70 38.91 17.47 18.53
CA GLU A 70 37.68 18.09 18.98
C GLU A 70 36.53 17.63 18.09
N ALA A 71 35.34 17.51 18.66
CA ALA A 71 34.15 17.13 17.91
C ALA A 71 33.17 18.29 17.87
N ILE A 72 32.52 18.50 16.72
CA ILE A 72 31.44 19.45 16.58
C ILE A 72 30.13 18.75 16.25
N THR A 73 29.03 19.26 16.81
CA THR A 73 27.69 18.76 16.48
C THR A 73 27.15 19.39 15.20
N LEU A 74 26.30 18.66 14.49
CA LEU A 74 25.60 19.18 13.31
C LEU A 74 24.78 20.44 13.64
N GLN A 75 24.14 20.45 14.80
CA GLN A 75 23.34 21.58 15.26
C GLN A 75 24.19 22.86 15.47
N ALA A 76 25.43 22.72 15.92
CA ALA A 76 26.36 23.84 16.05
C ALA A 76 26.63 24.50 14.69
N VAL A 77 26.93 23.69 13.66
CA VAL A 77 27.20 24.18 12.30
C VAL A 77 25.95 24.80 11.67
N GLU A 78 24.78 24.20 11.87
CA GLU A 78 23.50 24.77 11.41
C GLU A 78 23.22 26.13 12.04
N ASN A 79 23.36 26.23 13.37
CA ASN A 79 23.11 27.46 14.11
C ASN A 79 24.09 28.55 13.69
N PHE A 80 25.37 28.23 13.57
CA PHE A 80 26.40 29.14 13.10
C PHE A 80 26.10 29.68 11.70
N PHE A 81 25.73 28.81 10.75
CA PHE A 81 25.39 29.27 9.40
C PHE A 81 24.15 30.17 9.41
N ARG A 82 23.13 29.86 10.22
CA ARG A 82 21.91 30.68 10.33
C ARG A 82 22.14 32.03 10.99
N SER A 83 23.05 32.12 11.96
CA SER A 83 23.37 33.36 12.66
C SER A 83 24.40 34.23 11.91
N ASN A 84 25.23 33.64 11.06
CA ASN A 84 26.31 34.33 10.36
C ASN A 84 25.90 34.78 8.94
N LEU A 85 25.29 35.97 8.84
CA LEU A 85 24.86 36.57 7.58
C LEU A 85 26.01 36.77 6.55
N PRO A 86 27.22 37.22 6.95
CA PRO A 86 28.36 37.31 6.03
C PRO A 86 28.67 36.00 5.30
N VAL A 87 28.67 34.87 6.01
CA VAL A 87 28.94 33.54 5.42
C VAL A 87 27.83 33.16 4.43
N GLN A 88 26.57 33.47 4.75
CA GLN A 88 25.45 33.23 3.82
C GLN A 88 25.61 34.05 2.52
N GLN A 89 25.96 35.33 2.64
CA GLN A 89 26.16 36.20 1.48
C GLN A 89 27.32 35.72 0.59
N GLN A 90 28.44 35.34 1.20
CA GLN A 90 29.60 34.81 0.47
C GLN A 90 29.25 33.50 -0.26
N ARG A 91 28.52 32.59 0.40
CA ARG A 91 28.03 31.37 -0.25
C ARG A 91 27.15 31.69 -1.45
N ILE A 92 26.13 32.55 -1.29
CA ILE A 92 25.25 32.97 -2.39
C ILE A 92 26.05 33.60 -3.54
N GLY A 93 27.05 34.43 -3.23
CA GLY A 93 27.95 35.01 -4.23
C GLY A 93 28.64 33.93 -5.08
N ARG A 94 29.25 32.93 -4.43
CA ARG A 94 29.88 31.80 -5.15
C ARG A 94 28.87 30.95 -5.94
N LEU A 95 27.67 30.77 -5.41
CA LEU A 95 26.60 30.08 -6.14
C LEU A 95 26.19 30.82 -7.42
N ILE A 96 26.12 32.16 -7.37
CA ILE A 96 25.85 32.99 -8.54
C ILE A 96 27.00 32.90 -9.55
N GLU A 97 28.24 32.92 -9.09
CA GLU A 97 29.42 32.80 -9.98
C GLU A 97 29.48 31.45 -10.68
N THR A 98 29.28 30.36 -9.93
CA THR A 98 29.25 28.99 -10.48
C THR A 98 28.07 28.79 -11.44
N ALA A 99 26.87 29.28 -11.09
CA ALA A 99 25.72 29.26 -11.99
C ALA A 99 25.99 30.04 -13.29
N LYS A 100 26.61 31.24 -13.21
CA LYS A 100 27.02 32.01 -14.39
C LYS A 100 28.04 31.26 -15.25
N ALA A 101 29.00 30.55 -14.63
CA ALA A 101 29.98 29.74 -15.35
C ALA A 101 29.31 28.55 -16.07
N LEU A 102 28.41 27.84 -15.39
CA LEU A 102 27.63 26.75 -15.98
C LEU A 102 26.72 27.24 -17.12
N ARG A 103 26.06 28.39 -16.94
CA ARG A 103 25.25 29.03 -17.99
C ARG A 103 26.07 29.38 -19.23
N LYS A 104 27.30 29.88 -19.06
CA LYS A 104 28.22 30.10 -20.19
C LYS A 104 28.57 28.79 -20.90
N ALA A 105 28.74 27.69 -20.16
CA ALA A 105 29.03 26.37 -20.74
C ALA A 105 27.83 25.76 -21.49
N LEU A 106 26.59 26.09 -21.10
CA LEU A 106 25.36 25.58 -21.72
C LEU A 106 25.00 26.21 -23.08
N GLY A 107 25.77 27.18 -23.57
CA GLY A 107 25.74 27.65 -24.97
C GLY A 107 24.56 28.55 -25.38
N SER A 108 23.35 28.35 -24.86
CA SER A 108 22.15 29.12 -25.24
C SER A 108 21.51 29.86 -24.06
N PRO A 109 22.02 31.05 -23.68
CA PRO A 109 21.65 31.75 -22.44
C PRO A 109 20.34 32.56 -22.50
N ARG A 110 19.50 32.45 -23.54
CA ARG A 110 18.30 33.31 -23.71
C ARG A 110 16.99 32.56 -24.02
N SER A 111 16.91 31.27 -23.77
CA SER A 111 15.63 30.53 -23.87
C SER A 111 14.96 30.44 -22.50
N GLY A 112 13.62 30.34 -22.43
CA GLY A 112 12.93 30.07 -21.16
C GLY A 112 13.36 28.74 -20.50
N MET A 113 14.00 27.85 -21.26
CA MET A 113 14.63 26.63 -20.74
C MET A 113 15.94 26.94 -19.97
N ALA A 114 16.62 28.04 -20.30
CA ALA A 114 17.81 28.50 -19.57
C ALA A 114 17.43 29.03 -18.18
N ASP A 115 16.30 29.74 -18.04
CA ASP A 115 15.83 30.19 -16.72
C ASP A 115 15.39 29.01 -15.84
N LEU A 116 14.81 27.97 -16.45
CA LEU A 116 14.44 26.74 -15.76
C LEU A 116 15.69 25.93 -15.36
N ALA A 117 16.69 25.86 -16.23
CA ALA A 117 18.00 25.28 -15.92
C ALA A 117 18.71 26.08 -14.82
N ASP A 118 18.68 27.41 -14.85
CA ASP A 118 19.25 28.28 -13.83
C ASP A 118 18.54 28.05 -12.48
N ALA A 119 17.21 27.92 -12.46
CA ALA A 119 16.46 27.57 -11.26
C ALA A 119 16.83 26.17 -10.75
N LEU A 120 16.98 25.19 -11.63
CA LEU A 120 17.37 23.82 -11.27
C LEU A 120 18.82 23.75 -10.74
N ILE A 121 19.74 24.49 -11.35
CA ILE A 121 21.13 24.62 -10.92
C ILE A 121 21.18 25.31 -9.56
N MET A 122 20.51 26.45 -9.39
CA MET A 122 20.48 27.18 -8.12
C MET A 122 19.84 26.37 -7.00
N THR A 123 18.70 25.71 -7.26
CA THR A 123 18.05 24.83 -6.27
C THR A 123 18.84 23.55 -6.00
N GLY A 124 19.68 23.11 -6.93
CA GLY A 124 20.65 22.03 -6.72
C GLY A 124 21.85 22.46 -5.86
N LEU A 125 22.39 23.64 -6.13
CA LEU A 125 23.59 24.17 -5.48
C LEU A 125 23.32 24.80 -4.10
N MET A 126 22.10 25.32 -3.84
CA MET A 126 21.69 25.86 -2.54
C MET A 126 21.46 24.78 -1.47
N ARG A 127 21.62 23.48 -1.77
CA ARG A 127 21.31 22.41 -0.82
C ARG A 127 22.34 22.40 0.31
N VAL A 128 21.87 22.71 1.52
CA VAL A 128 22.74 22.93 2.69
C VAL A 128 22.85 21.68 3.57
N SER A 129 21.88 20.77 3.52
CA SER A 129 21.89 19.49 4.24
C SER A 129 21.92 18.30 3.28
N ARG A 130 22.54 17.17 3.66
CA ARG A 130 22.51 15.91 2.89
C ARG A 130 21.07 15.42 2.67
N ARG A 131 20.17 15.66 3.63
CA ARG A 131 18.71 15.37 3.48
C ARG A 131 18.03 16.20 2.39
N GLY A 132 18.51 17.42 2.12
CA GLY A 132 18.04 18.25 1.00
C GLY A 132 18.80 17.99 -0.30
N ALA A 133 20.09 17.64 -0.21
CA ALA A 133 21.00 17.23 -1.29
C ALA A 133 20.46 16.03 -2.07
N ASN A 134 19.84 15.10 -1.36
CA ASN A 134 19.17 13.94 -1.91
C ASN A 134 17.68 14.23 -2.09
N PHE A 135 17.30 14.83 -3.22
CA PHE A 135 16.09 14.30 -3.87
C PHE A 135 16.45 12.87 -4.29
N ASP A 136 16.36 11.96 -3.33
CA ASP A 136 16.54 10.55 -3.56
C ASP A 136 15.54 10.20 -4.65
N LEU A 137 16.04 9.83 -5.83
CA LEU A 137 15.28 9.13 -6.85
C LEU A 137 14.36 8.06 -6.21
N PRO A 138 14.80 7.30 -5.18
CA PRO A 138 13.92 6.45 -4.38
C PRO A 138 12.69 7.13 -3.78
N HIS A 139 12.82 8.33 -3.24
CA HIS A 139 11.73 9.03 -2.54
C HIS A 139 10.72 9.64 -3.53
N ALA A 140 11.21 10.15 -4.66
CA ALA A 140 10.36 10.59 -5.78
C ALA A 140 9.61 9.40 -6.41
N MET A 141 10.29 8.25 -6.55
CA MET A 141 9.65 7.01 -6.99
C MET A 141 8.61 6.51 -6.00
N ARG A 142 8.89 6.53 -4.69
CA ARG A 142 7.90 6.18 -3.65
C ARG A 142 6.66 7.07 -3.76
N ALA A 143 6.84 8.39 -3.81
CA ALA A 143 5.73 9.34 -3.94
C ALA A 143 4.92 9.10 -5.25
N ARG A 144 5.58 8.74 -6.35
CA ARG A 144 4.90 8.35 -7.59
C ARG A 144 4.09 7.06 -7.41
N THR A 145 4.68 6.02 -6.84
CA THR A 145 3.98 4.74 -6.59
C THR A 145 2.81 4.90 -5.62
N GLU A 146 2.92 5.78 -4.64
CA GLU A 146 1.82 6.12 -3.72
C GLU A 146 0.66 6.79 -4.45
N ARG A 147 0.94 7.71 -5.38
CA ARG A 147 -0.10 8.33 -6.22
C ARG A 147 -0.76 7.30 -7.14
N GLU A 148 0.02 6.42 -7.76
CA GLU A 148 -0.50 5.36 -8.64
C GLU A 148 -1.36 4.36 -7.84
N THR A 149 -0.92 3.94 -6.66
CA THR A 149 -1.70 3.04 -5.79
C THR A 149 -3.00 3.68 -5.31
N LEU A 150 -2.99 4.97 -4.95
CA LEU A 150 -4.20 5.71 -4.62
C LEU A 150 -5.15 5.80 -5.82
N HIS A 151 -4.63 6.06 -7.01
CA HIS A 151 -5.42 6.10 -8.24
C HIS A 151 -6.07 4.74 -8.54
N LEU A 152 -5.31 3.65 -8.46
CA LEU A 152 -5.82 2.29 -8.66
C LEU A 152 -6.87 1.92 -7.61
N LYS A 153 -6.67 2.29 -6.34
CA LYS A 153 -7.67 2.10 -5.28
C LYS A 153 -8.98 2.84 -5.61
N GLN A 154 -8.91 4.09 -6.07
CA GLN A 154 -10.09 4.83 -6.49
C GLN A 154 -10.79 4.18 -7.68
N GLN A 155 -10.05 3.72 -8.69
CA GLN A 155 -10.63 2.99 -9.82
C GLN A 155 -11.31 1.69 -9.37
N LEU A 156 -10.69 0.93 -8.48
CA LEU A 156 -11.25 -0.30 -7.92
C LEU A 156 -12.55 -0.04 -7.16
N LEU A 157 -12.61 1.05 -6.37
CA LEU A 157 -13.84 1.45 -5.69
C LEU A 157 -14.96 1.80 -6.68
N ARG A 158 -14.65 2.50 -7.78
CA ARG A 158 -15.62 2.80 -8.85
C ARG A 158 -16.14 1.52 -9.53
N LEU A 159 -15.25 0.57 -9.81
CA LEU A 159 -15.63 -0.72 -10.40
C LEU A 159 -16.50 -1.54 -9.46
N LYS A 160 -16.17 -1.59 -8.16
CA LYS A 160 -17.00 -2.25 -7.15
C LYS A 160 -18.40 -1.63 -7.06
N ALA A 161 -18.49 -0.30 -7.07
CA ALA A 161 -19.78 0.39 -7.08
C ALA A 161 -20.61 0.03 -8.32
N ARG A 162 -20.00 0.02 -9.52
CA ARG A 162 -20.68 -0.39 -10.76
C ARG A 162 -21.15 -1.85 -10.70
N ARG A 163 -20.31 -2.74 -10.18
CA ARG A 163 -20.66 -4.16 -10.01
C ARG A 163 -21.86 -4.34 -9.08
N ALA A 164 -21.90 -3.62 -7.95
CA ALA A 164 -23.04 -3.68 -7.02
C ALA A 164 -24.36 -3.25 -7.68
N VAL A 165 -24.32 -2.21 -8.52
CA VAL A 165 -25.49 -1.77 -9.30
C VAL A 165 -25.95 -2.88 -10.27
N GLN A 166 -25.01 -3.48 -11.01
CA GLN A 166 -25.31 -4.57 -11.94
C GLN A 166 -25.89 -5.79 -11.21
N GLU A 167 -25.30 -6.20 -10.09
CA GLU A 167 -25.82 -7.29 -9.26
C GLU A 167 -27.26 -7.00 -8.80
N GLY A 168 -27.55 -5.76 -8.38
CA GLY A 168 -28.90 -5.31 -8.06
C GLY A 168 -29.88 -5.43 -9.24
N THR A 169 -29.45 -5.09 -10.47
CA THR A 169 -30.29 -5.26 -11.67
C THR A 169 -30.57 -6.72 -12.00
N ILE A 170 -29.57 -7.60 -11.85
CA ILE A 170 -29.72 -9.04 -12.10
C ILE A 170 -30.69 -9.65 -11.09
N ILE A 171 -30.57 -9.28 -9.80
CA ILE A 171 -31.48 -9.76 -8.76
C ILE A 171 -32.92 -9.35 -9.08
N ARG A 172 -33.15 -8.08 -9.44
CA ARG A 172 -34.50 -7.61 -9.83
C ARG A 172 -35.05 -8.39 -11.02
N ALA A 173 -34.26 -8.52 -12.09
CA ALA A 173 -34.67 -9.28 -13.27
C ALA A 173 -35.01 -10.74 -12.95
N ARG A 174 -34.23 -11.40 -12.08
CA ARG A 174 -34.54 -12.76 -11.60
C ARG A 174 -35.84 -12.80 -10.82
N THR A 175 -36.07 -11.86 -9.90
CA THR A 175 -37.32 -11.82 -9.14
C THR A 175 -38.54 -11.59 -10.02
N ASP A 176 -38.43 -10.77 -11.06
CA ASP A 176 -39.53 -10.49 -11.98
C ASP A 176 -39.82 -11.70 -12.89
N LEU A 177 -38.77 -12.41 -13.32
CA LEU A 177 -38.91 -13.67 -14.05
C LEU A 177 -39.60 -14.75 -13.20
N GLU A 178 -39.22 -14.90 -11.94
CA GLU A 178 -39.89 -15.85 -11.03
C GLU A 178 -41.37 -15.45 -10.78
N ARG A 179 -41.66 -14.15 -10.64
CA ARG A 179 -43.06 -13.66 -10.56
C ARG A 179 -43.85 -13.97 -11.83
N ALA A 180 -43.25 -13.80 -13.01
CA ALA A 180 -43.89 -14.11 -14.28
C ALA A 180 -44.18 -15.61 -14.42
N LYS A 181 -43.23 -16.48 -14.04
CA LYS A 181 -43.45 -17.93 -13.97
C LYS A 181 -44.61 -18.29 -13.06
N LEU A 182 -44.66 -17.71 -11.86
CA LEU A 182 -45.77 -17.96 -10.92
C LEU A 182 -47.12 -17.53 -11.50
N LYS A 183 -47.19 -16.39 -12.20
CA LYS A 183 -48.42 -15.95 -12.88
C LYS A 183 -48.85 -16.93 -13.97
N LEU A 184 -47.92 -17.40 -14.79
CA LEU A 184 -48.19 -18.40 -15.84
C LEU A 184 -48.69 -19.72 -15.24
N LEU A 185 -48.03 -20.23 -14.19
CA LEU A 185 -48.45 -21.45 -13.50
C LEU A 185 -49.86 -21.30 -12.89
N LYS A 186 -50.15 -20.17 -12.25
CA LYS A 186 -51.50 -19.89 -11.74
C LYS A 186 -52.55 -19.86 -12.86
N GLY A 187 -52.24 -19.21 -13.98
CA GLY A 187 -53.11 -19.22 -15.16
C GLY A 187 -53.40 -20.64 -15.65
N ARG A 188 -52.35 -21.47 -15.78
CA ARG A 188 -52.47 -22.86 -16.22
C ARG A 188 -53.24 -23.74 -15.23
N ILE A 189 -53.09 -23.51 -13.93
CA ILE A 189 -53.89 -24.19 -12.90
C ILE A 189 -55.37 -23.82 -13.07
N ILE A 190 -55.70 -22.55 -13.29
CA ILE A 190 -57.09 -22.11 -13.51
C ILE A 190 -57.65 -22.73 -14.79
N GLU A 191 -56.88 -22.79 -15.87
CA GLU A 191 -57.27 -23.48 -17.10
C GLU A 191 -57.53 -24.97 -16.85
N LEU A 192 -56.66 -25.66 -16.14
CA LEU A 192 -56.82 -27.06 -15.78
C LEU A 192 -58.08 -27.29 -14.92
N TYR A 193 -58.37 -26.42 -13.95
CA TYR A 193 -59.62 -26.48 -13.18
C TYR A 193 -60.84 -26.29 -14.08
N ARG A 194 -60.82 -25.31 -15.01
CA ARG A 194 -61.89 -25.12 -15.99
C ARG A 194 -62.06 -26.33 -16.91
N PHE A 195 -60.97 -26.97 -17.35
CA PHE A 195 -61.01 -28.21 -18.13
C PHE A 195 -61.58 -29.38 -17.32
N LEU A 196 -61.22 -29.51 -16.05
CA LEU A 196 -61.78 -30.53 -15.16
C LEU A 196 -63.27 -30.29 -14.89
N ASP A 197 -63.69 -29.06 -14.66
CA ASP A 197 -65.11 -28.73 -14.41
C ASP A 197 -65.97 -28.95 -15.67
N THR A 198 -65.45 -28.60 -16.84
CA THR A 198 -66.11 -28.90 -18.12
C THR A 198 -66.07 -30.39 -18.48
N GLY A 199 -65.01 -31.10 -18.08
CA GLY A 199 -64.86 -32.55 -18.22
C GLY A 199 -65.73 -33.36 -17.24
N ARG A 200 -65.96 -32.86 -16.02
CA ARG A 200 -66.90 -33.48 -15.05
C ARG A 200 -68.34 -33.47 -15.54
N ASN A 201 -68.70 -32.49 -16.37
CA ASN A 201 -70.00 -32.42 -17.04
C ASN A 201 -70.07 -33.31 -18.29
N ARG A 202 -68.94 -33.90 -18.72
CA ARG A 202 -68.83 -34.89 -19.79
C ARG A 202 -68.22 -36.16 -19.19
N ASN A 203 -68.99 -36.88 -18.36
CA ASN A 203 -68.61 -38.18 -17.82
C ASN A 203 -68.55 -39.27 -18.91
N GLU A 204 -67.66 -39.09 -19.89
CA GLU A 204 -67.08 -40.13 -20.72
C GLU A 204 -65.62 -39.71 -20.96
N VAL A 205 -64.75 -40.07 -20.02
CA VAL A 205 -63.30 -39.90 -20.22
C VAL A 205 -62.87 -40.93 -21.26
N ASN A 206 -62.93 -40.52 -22.53
CA ASN A 206 -62.46 -41.34 -23.64
C ASN A 206 -61.00 -41.74 -23.44
N GLY A 207 -60.70 -43.03 -23.62
CA GLY A 207 -59.40 -43.65 -23.38
C GLY A 207 -58.23 -43.02 -24.13
N GLU A 208 -58.50 -42.25 -25.18
CA GLU A 208 -57.51 -41.43 -25.91
C GLU A 208 -56.91 -40.31 -25.06
N THR A 209 -57.68 -39.76 -24.11
CA THR A 209 -57.19 -38.71 -23.20
C THR A 209 -56.17 -39.26 -22.21
N TYR A 210 -56.38 -40.49 -21.73
CA TYR A 210 -55.42 -41.21 -20.89
C TYR A 210 -54.13 -41.56 -21.64
N GLN A 211 -54.22 -41.86 -22.94
CA GLN A 211 -53.04 -42.13 -23.78
C GLN A 211 -52.20 -40.86 -23.99
N ARG A 212 -52.82 -39.70 -24.27
CA ARG A 212 -52.10 -38.43 -24.40
C ARG A 212 -51.45 -37.97 -23.09
N ILE A 213 -52.12 -38.20 -21.96
CA ILE A 213 -51.52 -37.93 -20.64
C ILE A 213 -50.30 -38.83 -20.40
N ARG A 214 -50.35 -40.11 -20.80
CA ARG A 214 -49.20 -41.03 -20.69
C ARG A 214 -48.01 -40.60 -21.54
N GLU A 215 -48.25 -40.12 -22.76
CA GLU A 215 -47.20 -39.64 -23.66
C GLU A 215 -46.52 -38.36 -23.14
N ILE A 216 -47.29 -37.42 -22.59
CA ILE A 216 -46.77 -36.14 -22.09
C ILE A 216 -45.90 -36.35 -20.83
N TYR A 217 -46.25 -37.30 -19.97
CA TYR A 217 -45.52 -37.57 -18.72
C TYR A 217 -44.46 -38.67 -18.83
N GLY A 218 -44.26 -39.28 -20.00
CA GLY A 218 -43.16 -40.23 -20.24
C GLY A 218 -43.19 -41.49 -19.37
N ILE A 219 -44.37 -41.90 -18.90
CA ILE A 219 -44.52 -43.10 -18.06
C ILE A 219 -44.47 -44.33 -18.98
N ALA A 220 -43.27 -44.83 -19.20
CA ALA A 220 -43.05 -46.10 -19.87
C ALA A 220 -43.62 -47.26 -19.03
N LYS A 221 -44.60 -47.95 -19.59
CA LYS A 221 -45.04 -49.35 -19.35
C LYS A 221 -44.67 -49.96 -17.98
N GLU A 222 -45.56 -49.82 -17.00
CA GLU A 222 -45.80 -50.88 -16.02
C GLU A 222 -47.27 -51.29 -16.08
N PRO A 223 -47.60 -52.60 -16.05
CA PRO A 223 -48.97 -53.07 -16.10
C PRO A 223 -49.70 -52.68 -14.80
N ILE A 224 -50.94 -52.25 -14.97
CA ILE A 224 -51.86 -51.87 -13.89
C ILE A 224 -52.04 -53.10 -12.99
N VAL A 225 -51.55 -53.05 -11.75
CA VAL A 225 -52.06 -53.94 -10.69
C VAL A 225 -53.47 -53.43 -10.37
N PRO A 226 -54.54 -54.21 -10.60
CA PRO A 226 -55.88 -53.79 -10.27
C PRO A 226 -55.96 -53.55 -8.76
N PHE A 227 -56.38 -52.34 -8.40
CA PHE A 227 -56.71 -51.99 -7.02
C PHE A 227 -58.01 -52.73 -6.70
N GLU A 228 -57.93 -53.83 -5.95
CA GLU A 228 -59.14 -54.48 -5.43
C GLU A 228 -59.87 -53.49 -4.52
N GLU A 229 -61.07 -53.10 -4.93
CA GLU A 229 -62.03 -52.42 -4.07
C GLU A 229 -62.32 -53.33 -2.86
N LYS A 230 -61.73 -53.01 -1.70
CA LYS A 230 -62.30 -53.44 -0.43
C LYS A 230 -63.67 -52.80 -0.32
N SER A 231 -64.68 -53.56 -0.69
CA SER A 231 -66.08 -53.36 -0.30
C SER A 231 -66.16 -53.32 1.23
N VAL A 232 -66.04 -52.15 1.83
CA VAL A 232 -66.49 -51.92 3.20
C VAL A 232 -68.00 -51.71 3.10
N ALA A 233 -68.73 -52.74 3.48
CA ALA A 233 -70.19 -52.74 3.55
C ALA A 233 -70.72 -51.54 4.38
N PRO A 234 -71.88 -50.97 4.03
CA PRO A 234 -72.49 -49.89 4.78
C PRO A 234 -72.94 -50.40 6.15
N ALA A 235 -72.40 -49.84 7.22
CA ALA A 235 -72.96 -49.98 8.56
C ALA A 235 -74.33 -49.29 8.57
N ALA A 236 -75.38 -50.10 8.59
CA ALA A 236 -76.74 -49.66 8.80
C ALA A 236 -76.85 -48.90 10.14
N GLN A 237 -77.43 -47.70 10.08
CA GLN A 237 -78.08 -47.08 11.23
C GLN A 237 -79.44 -47.75 11.42
N GLY A 238 -79.79 -48.09 12.66
CA GLY A 238 -81.17 -48.45 13.00
C GLY A 238 -81.34 -49.00 14.41
N SER A 239 -81.86 -48.14 15.29
CA SER A 239 -82.55 -48.37 16.58
C SER A 239 -81.76 -48.01 17.84
#